data_AF-X1LSE2-F1
#
_entry.id   AF-X1LSE2-F1
#
_cell.length_a   1.000
_cell.length_b   1.000
_cell.length_c   1.000
_cell.angle_alpha   90.00
_cell.angle_beta   90.00
_cell.angle_gamma   90.00
#
_symmetry.space_group_name_H-M   'P 1'
#
loop_
_entity.id
_entity.type
_entity.pdbx_description
1 polymer ?
#
loop_
_entity_poly.entity_id
_entity_poly.type
_entity_poly.pdbx_seq_one_letter_code
_entity_poly.pdbx_strand_id
1 'polypeptide(L)'
;NERLEKNLKRKDVDWSQSRVVFIADSFTRYQQNAIGFKDLPIELWEVKLFEKDLVSYSQLKPPTVKGSIKTLTKDKTIQKISKELIYPLSHHLDRIKDSKIKELFGKIREEVQNLGKVEENSRKYFIGYWKDNIKFVEVFL
;
A
#
# COMPACT_ATOMS: atom_id res chain seq x y z
N ASN A 1 -17.31 -15.50 0.23
CA ASN A 1 -17.01 -16.91 -0.13
C ASN A 1 -18.25 -17.79 -0.27
N GLU A 2 -19.36 -17.54 0.42
CA GLU A 2 -20.58 -18.36 0.25
C GLU A 2 -21.45 -18.00 -0.98
N ARG A 3 -21.11 -16.96 -1.76
CA ARG A 3 -21.83 -16.58 -3.01
C ARG A 3 -21.01 -16.73 -4.29
N LEU A 4 -19.84 -17.36 -4.22
CA LEU A 4 -19.01 -17.65 -5.39
C LEU A 4 -18.84 -19.17 -5.45
N GLU A 5 -19.45 -19.84 -6.43
CA GLU A 5 -19.43 -21.31 -6.64
C GLU A 5 -18.03 -21.85 -7.05
N LYS A 6 -16.96 -21.26 -6.51
CA LYS A 6 -15.58 -21.72 -6.69
C LYS A 6 -14.93 -21.79 -5.31
N ASN A 7 -14.67 -23.02 -4.87
CA ASN A 7 -13.83 -23.27 -3.71
C ASN A 7 -12.38 -22.90 -4.05
N LEU A 8 -11.95 -21.71 -3.64
CA LEU A 8 -10.54 -21.30 -3.74
C LEU A 8 -9.73 -22.05 -2.68
N LYS A 9 -8.74 -22.84 -3.10
CA LYS A 9 -7.80 -23.43 -2.14
C LYS A 9 -6.83 -22.34 -1.70
N ARG A 10 -6.29 -22.46 -0.48
CA ARG A 10 -5.30 -21.51 0.07
C ARG A 10 -4.08 -21.28 -0.85
N LYS A 11 -3.75 -22.27 -1.69
CA LYS A 11 -2.64 -22.25 -2.66
C LYS A 11 -2.97 -21.49 -3.95
N ASP A 12 -4.25 -21.32 -4.26
CA ASP A 12 -4.73 -20.61 -5.46
C ASP A 12 -4.83 -19.09 -5.22
N VAL A 13 -4.64 -18.66 -3.97
CA VAL A 13 -4.67 -17.26 -3.55
C VAL A 13 -3.23 -16.80 -3.30
N ASP A 14 -2.75 -15.86 -4.11
CA ASP A 14 -1.45 -15.21 -3.86
C ASP A 14 -1.59 -14.20 -2.71
N TRP A 15 -1.13 -14.61 -1.52
CA TRP A 15 -1.18 -13.77 -0.32
C TRP A 15 -0.05 -12.74 -0.25
N SER A 16 0.92 -12.76 -1.18
CA SER A 16 2.12 -11.91 -1.13
C SER A 16 1.84 -10.40 -1.19
N GLN A 17 0.60 -10.00 -1.52
CA GLN A 17 0.16 -8.59 -1.56
C GLN A 17 -1.08 -8.34 -0.69
N SER A 18 -1.36 -9.20 0.29
CA SER A 18 -2.50 -9.06 1.18
C SER A 18 -2.38 -7.81 2.04
N ARG A 19 -3.44 -7.00 2.09
CA ARG A 19 -3.52 -5.84 2.98
C ARG A 19 -4.53 -6.10 4.07
N VAL A 20 -4.24 -5.62 5.27
CA VAL A 20 -5.15 -5.70 6.41
C VAL A 20 -5.81 -4.32 6.57
N VAL A 21 -7.13 -4.28 6.48
CA VAL A 21 -7.92 -3.06 6.59
C VAL A 21 -8.83 -3.17 7.80
N PHE A 22 -8.79 -2.19 8.69
CA PHE A 22 -9.74 -2.06 9.80
C PHE A 22 -10.77 -0.99 9.45
N ILE A 23 -12.05 -1.34 9.60
CA ILE A 23 -13.18 -0.45 9.32
C ILE A 23 -13.94 -0.24 10.63
N ALA A 24 -14.08 1.00 11.07
CA ALA A 24 -14.79 1.37 12.30
C ALA A 24 -15.38 2.78 12.20
N ASP A 25 -16.31 3.12 13.10
CA ASP A 25 -16.91 4.46 13.19
C ASP A 25 -15.91 5.54 13.65
N SER A 26 -14.92 5.13 14.45
CA SER A 26 -13.91 5.99 15.05
C SER A 26 -12.69 5.16 15.47
N PHE A 27 -11.55 5.82 15.64
CA PHE A 27 -10.32 5.20 16.12
C PHE A 27 -9.69 6.06 17.20
N THR A 28 -9.10 5.42 18.20
CA THR A 28 -8.34 6.12 19.24
C THR A 28 -7.07 6.74 18.66
N ARG A 29 -6.57 7.81 19.30
CA ARG A 29 -5.27 8.42 18.92
C ARG A 29 -4.13 7.39 18.91
N TYR A 30 -4.15 6.40 19.79
CA TYR A 30 -3.14 5.35 19.81
C TYR A 30 -3.17 4.50 18.52
N GLN A 31 -4.36 4.06 18.10
CA GLN A 31 -4.55 3.30 16.86
C GLN A 31 -4.19 4.14 15.63
N GLN A 32 -4.57 5.42 15.60
CA GLN A 32 -4.18 6.37 14.55
C GLN A 32 -2.67 6.59 14.47
N ASN A 33 -1.94 6.43 15.57
CA ASN A 33 -0.48 6.48 15.56
C ASN A 33 0.15 5.16 15.06
N ALA A 34 -0.55 4.03 15.19
CA ALA A 34 -0.05 2.72 14.79
C ALA A 34 -0.01 2.52 13.26
N ILE A 35 -0.85 3.22 12.50
CA ILE A 35 -0.73 3.25 11.02
C ILE A 35 0.52 3.97 10.50
N GLY A 36 1.21 4.73 11.36
CA GLY A 36 2.42 5.45 10.97
C GLY A 36 3.64 4.55 10.81
N PHE A 37 3.53 3.26 11.15
CA PHE A 37 4.63 2.33 11.14
C PHE A 37 4.84 1.66 9.77
N LYS A 38 5.99 1.92 9.14
CA LYS A 38 6.36 1.33 7.83
C LYS A 38 6.35 -0.21 7.80
N ASP A 39 6.55 -0.87 8.94
CA ASP A 39 6.60 -2.34 9.03
C ASP A 39 5.24 -2.99 9.32
N LEU A 40 4.17 -2.21 9.50
CA LEU A 40 2.83 -2.74 9.71
C LEU A 40 1.89 -2.19 8.63
N PRO A 41 1.68 -2.92 7.53
CA PRO A 41 0.85 -2.50 6.41
C PRO A 41 -0.64 -2.68 6.75
N ILE A 42 -1.09 -1.97 7.79
CA ILE A 42 -2.49 -1.87 8.19
C ILE A 42 -3.05 -0.53 7.72
N GLU A 43 -4.27 -0.56 7.19
CA GLU A 43 -5.01 0.65 6.83
C GLU A 43 -6.18 0.82 7.80
N LEU A 44 -6.46 2.05 8.23
CA LEU A 44 -7.64 2.38 9.03
C LEU A 44 -8.61 3.20 8.17
N TRP A 45 -9.87 2.75 8.14
CA TRP A 45 -10.94 3.38 7.39
C TRP A 45 -12.08 3.73 8.35
N GLU A 46 -12.33 5.03 8.49
CA GLU A 46 -13.46 5.56 9.26
C GLU A 46 -14.73 5.46 8.40
N VAL A 47 -15.77 4.79 8.89
CA VAL A 47 -17.07 4.69 8.23
C VAL A 47 -18.09 5.60 8.92
N LYS A 48 -18.77 6.45 8.16
CA LYS A 48 -19.84 7.31 8.66
C LYS A 48 -21.11 7.06 7.88
N LEU A 49 -22.17 6.70 8.61
CA LEU A 49 -23.51 6.56 8.07
C LEU A 49 -24.22 7.92 8.20
N PHE A 50 -24.71 8.42 7.09
CA PHE A 50 -25.52 9.63 7.00
C PHE A 50 -26.98 9.27 6.73
N GLU A 51 -27.88 10.24 6.88
CA GLU A 51 -29.28 10.08 6.50
C GLU A 51 -29.41 9.72 5.00
N LYS A 52 -30.47 8.97 4.66
CA LYS A 52 -30.76 8.45 3.30
C LYS A 52 -29.81 7.35 2.82
N ASP A 53 -29.38 6.45 3.71
CA ASP A 53 -28.54 5.29 3.40
C ASP A 53 -27.18 5.64 2.76
N LEU A 54 -26.69 6.86 2.99
CA LEU A 54 -25.40 7.30 2.48
C LEU A 54 -24.28 6.84 3.42
N VAL A 55 -23.36 6.04 2.91
CA VAL A 55 -22.17 5.58 3.65
C VAL A 55 -20.93 6.27 3.11
N SER A 56 -20.22 6.98 3.98
CA SER A 56 -18.91 7.57 3.66
C SER A 56 -17.80 6.71 4.24
N TYR A 57 -16.76 6.51 3.44
CA TYR A 57 -15.55 5.81 3.83
C TYR A 57 -14.36 6.76 3.73
N SER A 58 -13.69 7.00 4.85
CA SER A 58 -12.56 7.93 4.94
C SER A 58 -11.33 7.20 5.44
N GLN A 59 -10.32 7.09 4.58
CA GLN A 59 -9.03 6.53 4.99
C GLN A 59 -8.31 7.50 5.94
N LEU A 60 -7.92 7.00 7.11
CA LEU A 60 -7.09 7.77 8.05
C LEU A 60 -5.63 7.69 7.59
N LYS A 61 -5.06 8.85 7.25
CA LYS A 61 -3.62 8.98 6.96
C LYS A 61 -2.84 9.18 8.26
N PRO A 62 -1.64 8.60 8.40
CA PRO A 62 -0.84 8.77 9.61
C PRO A 62 -0.48 10.24 9.80
N PRO A 63 -0.66 10.80 11.01
CA PRO A 63 -0.34 12.20 11.29
C PRO A 63 1.16 12.50 11.16
N THR A 64 2.01 11.49 11.29
CA THR A 64 3.46 11.56 11.06
C THR A 64 3.98 10.16 10.71
N VAL A 65 4.81 10.04 9.68
CA VAL A 65 5.50 8.77 9.36
C VAL A 65 6.50 8.49 10.49
N LYS A 66 6.18 7.54 11.37
CA LYS A 66 7.10 7.12 12.43
C LYS A 66 8.02 6.02 11.91
N GLY A 67 9.27 6.03 12.39
CA GLY A 67 10.28 5.04 12.01
C GLY A 67 9.87 3.58 12.30
N SER A 68 10.70 2.66 11.82
CA SER A 68 10.53 1.20 11.86
C SER A 68 10.14 0.64 13.26
N ILE A 69 9.23 -0.33 13.34
CA ILE A 69 8.75 -1.00 14.58
C ILE A 69 9.82 -1.90 15.21
N LYS A 70 11.00 -2.02 14.58
CA LYS A 70 12.06 -2.95 15.01
C LYS A 70 12.46 -2.85 16.48
N THR A 71 12.15 -1.74 17.15
CA THR A 71 12.43 -1.53 18.58
C THR A 71 11.32 -1.98 19.55
N LEU A 72 10.08 -2.24 19.12
CA LEU A 72 8.94 -2.40 20.05
C LEU A 72 8.20 -3.75 20.00
N THR A 73 8.48 -4.65 19.05
CA THR A 73 7.79 -5.95 19.03
C THR A 73 8.70 -7.09 18.58
N LYS A 74 8.97 -8.04 19.48
CA LYS A 74 9.66 -9.33 19.21
C LYS A 74 8.73 -10.35 18.54
N ASP A 75 7.71 -9.90 17.81
CA ASP A 75 6.73 -10.80 17.21
C ASP A 75 7.15 -11.18 15.78
N LYS A 76 7.53 -12.45 15.60
CA LYS A 76 8.03 -13.00 14.32
C LYS A 76 6.99 -12.91 13.20
N THR A 77 5.70 -12.81 13.55
CA THR A 77 4.60 -12.76 12.58
C THR A 77 4.54 -11.41 11.86
N ILE A 78 4.76 -10.31 12.59
CA ILE A 78 4.74 -8.94 12.05
C ILE A 78 5.94 -8.72 11.11
N GLN A 79 7.11 -9.26 11.45
CA GLN A 79 8.31 -9.18 10.60
C GLN A 79 8.19 -9.91 9.25
N LYS A 80 7.35 -10.95 9.17
CA LYS A 80 7.13 -11.68 7.92
C LYS A 80 6.25 -10.89 6.96
N ILE A 81 5.21 -10.24 7.49
CA ILE A 81 4.24 -9.44 6.73
C ILE A 81 4.89 -8.15 6.21
N SER A 82 5.76 -7.52 7.02
CA SER A 82 6.46 -6.28 6.63
C SER A 82 7.41 -6.46 5.43
N LYS A 83 7.99 -7.65 5.29
CA LYS A 83 9.01 -7.97 4.27
C LYS A 83 8.40 -8.29 2.90
N GLU A 84 7.11 -8.66 2.83
CA GLU A 84 6.43 -9.07 1.59
C GLU A 84 5.71 -7.93 0.87
N LEU A 85 5.43 -6.80 1.53
CA LEU A 85 4.51 -5.79 1.01
C LEU A 85 5.16 -4.54 0.42
N ILE A 86 6.47 -4.37 0.59
CA ILE A 86 7.22 -3.20 0.09
C ILE A 86 8.31 -3.70 -0.85
N TYR A 87 8.09 -3.59 -2.16
CA TYR A 87 9.14 -3.80 -3.15
C TYR A 87 9.85 -2.47 -3.36
N PRO A 88 11.07 -2.26 -2.84
CA PRO A 88 11.76 -1.00 -3.06
C PRO A 88 12.03 -0.82 -4.55
N LEU A 89 12.10 0.43 -5.01
CA LEU A 89 12.41 0.76 -6.40
C LEU A 89 13.69 0.06 -6.90
N SER A 90 14.68 -0.10 -6.02
CA SER A 90 15.91 -0.85 -6.30
C SER A 90 15.64 -2.29 -6.74
N HIS A 91 14.63 -2.98 -6.18
CA HIS A 91 14.29 -4.35 -6.57
C HIS A 91 13.86 -4.46 -8.05
N HIS A 92 13.22 -3.43 -8.59
CA HIS A 92 12.86 -3.37 -10.01
C HIS A 92 14.04 -2.96 -10.88
N LEU A 93 14.77 -1.93 -10.47
CA LEU A 93 15.90 -1.40 -11.23
C LEU A 93 17.08 -2.39 -11.28
N ASP A 94 17.31 -3.20 -10.26
CA ASP A 94 18.40 -4.19 -10.23
C ASP A 94 18.15 -5.36 -11.21
N ARG A 95 16.89 -5.62 -11.56
CA ARG A 95 16.52 -6.66 -12.55
C ARG A 95 16.72 -6.21 -13.99
N ILE A 96 16.74 -4.90 -14.22
CA ILE A 96 16.92 -4.33 -15.55
C ILE A 96 18.42 -4.25 -15.85
N LYS A 97 18.86 -5.01 -16.86
CA LYS A 97 20.24 -4.96 -17.37
C LYS A 97 20.47 -3.83 -18.38
N ASP A 98 19.41 -3.38 -19.05
CA ASP A 98 19.48 -2.33 -20.06
C ASP A 98 19.47 -0.93 -19.42
N SER A 99 20.54 -0.17 -19.65
CA SER A 99 20.68 1.20 -19.15
C SER A 99 19.68 2.17 -19.77
N LYS A 100 19.22 1.95 -21.00
CA LYS A 100 18.24 2.82 -21.68
C LYS A 100 16.87 2.74 -21.02
N ILE A 101 16.47 1.55 -20.57
CA ILE A 101 15.19 1.35 -19.87
C ILE A 101 15.21 2.09 -18.53
N LYS A 102 16.35 2.07 -17.81
CA LYS A 102 16.53 2.83 -16.57
C LYS A 102 16.44 4.35 -16.81
N GLU A 103 17.07 4.83 -17.86
CA GLU A 103 17.03 6.25 -18.23
C GLU A 103 15.61 6.70 -18.61
N LEU A 104 14.92 5.90 -19.43
CA LEU A 104 13.55 6.17 -19.84
C LEU A 104 12.58 6.18 -18.64
N PHE A 105 12.73 5.22 -17.73
CA PHE A 105 11.97 5.20 -16.47
C PHE A 105 12.24 6.47 -15.64
N GLY A 106 13.50 6.90 -15.55
CA GLY A 106 13.88 8.12 -14.87
C GLY A 106 13.15 9.35 -15.41
N LYS A 107 13.09 9.49 -16.74
CA LYS A 107 12.36 10.59 -17.41
C LYS A 107 10.86 10.54 -17.13
N ILE A 108 10.24 9.36 -17.22
CA ILE A 108 8.82 9.19 -16.90
C ILE A 108 8.54 9.58 -15.45
N ARG A 109 9.39 9.15 -14.51
CA ARG A 109 9.26 9.45 -13.09
C ARG A 109 9.34 10.95 -12.82
N GLU A 110 10.29 11.64 -13.47
CA GLU A 110 10.47 13.09 -13.35
C GLU A 110 9.23 13.85 -13.86
N GLU A 111 8.75 13.52 -15.07
CA GLU A 111 7.55 14.11 -15.65
C GLU A 111 6.32 13.87 -14.76
N VAL A 112 6.17 12.67 -14.21
CA VAL A 112 5.06 12.34 -13.32
C VAL A 112 5.15 13.10 -11.99
N GLN A 113 6.35 13.31 -11.45
CA GLN A 113 6.55 14.12 -10.24
C GLN A 113 6.29 15.61 -10.49
N ASN A 114 6.50 16.10 -11.72
CA ASN A 114 6.17 17.47 -12.11
C ASN A 114 4.66 17.75 -12.18
N LEU A 115 3.80 16.71 -12.22
CA LEU A 115 2.33 16.86 -12.18
C LEU A 115 1.77 17.28 -10.80
N GLY A 116 2.64 17.45 -9.80
CA GLY A 116 2.32 17.94 -8.46
C GLY A 116 2.39 16.85 -7.39
N LYS A 117 1.47 16.88 -6.41
CA LYS A 117 1.46 15.93 -5.29
C LYS A 117 0.97 14.55 -5.76
N VAL A 118 1.92 13.73 -6.22
CA VAL A 118 1.70 12.37 -6.67
C VAL A 118 2.22 11.37 -5.63
N GLU A 119 1.44 10.33 -5.35
CA GLU A 119 1.85 9.21 -4.50
C GLU A 119 2.45 8.10 -5.39
N GLU A 120 3.74 7.77 -5.18
CA GLU A 120 4.45 6.68 -5.86
C GLU A 120 4.41 5.41 -4.99
N ASN A 121 3.83 4.32 -5.49
CA ASN A 121 3.87 3.02 -4.80
C ASN A 121 4.45 1.94 -5.71
N SER A 122 5.50 1.29 -5.24
CA SER A 122 6.12 0.13 -5.91
C SER A 122 5.44 -1.17 -5.46
N ARG A 123 4.90 -1.91 -6.42
CA ARG A 123 4.27 -3.24 -6.24
C ARG A 123 5.19 -4.33 -6.78
N LYS A 124 4.82 -5.59 -6.60
CA LYS A 124 5.61 -6.76 -7.04
C LYS A 124 5.99 -6.76 -8.53
N TYR A 125 5.11 -6.25 -9.39
CA TYR A 125 5.25 -6.32 -10.86
C TYR A 125 5.28 -4.97 -11.57
N PHE A 126 4.97 -3.89 -10.85
CA PHE A 126 4.84 -2.58 -11.46
C PHE A 126 5.10 -1.48 -10.43
N ILE A 127 5.36 -0.28 -10.93
CA ILE A 127 5.40 0.96 -10.17
C ILE A 127 4.18 1.78 -10.58
N GLY A 128 3.33 2.10 -9.62
CA GLY A 128 2.13 2.89 -9.87
C GLY A 128 2.28 4.31 -9.35
N TYR A 129 1.52 5.21 -9.95
CA TYR A 129 1.39 6.59 -9.53
C TYR A 129 -0.09 6.94 -9.32
N TRP A 130 -0.37 7.53 -8.17
CA TRP A 130 -1.71 7.89 -7.73
C TRP A 130 -1.84 9.39 -7.47
N LYS A 131 -3.00 9.95 -7.84
CA LYS A 131 -3.42 11.30 -7.50
C LYS A 131 -4.85 11.21 -6.99
N ASP A 132 -5.11 11.75 -5.80
CA ASP A 132 -6.43 11.71 -5.16
C ASP A 132 -7.06 10.30 -5.12
N ASN A 133 -6.24 9.28 -4.77
CA ASN A 133 -6.58 7.85 -4.76
C ASN A 133 -6.91 7.22 -6.13
N ILE A 134 -6.79 7.96 -7.23
CA ILE A 134 -6.95 7.45 -8.59
C ILE A 134 -5.57 7.05 -9.14
N LYS A 135 -5.42 5.80 -9.56
CA LYS A 135 -4.22 5.35 -10.29
C LYS A 135 -4.27 5.92 -11.70
N PHE A 136 -3.24 6.66 -12.11
CA PHE A 136 -3.21 7.29 -13.43
C PHE A 136 -2.02 6.86 -14.29
N VAL A 137 -0.91 6.42 -13.69
CA VAL A 137 0.21 5.81 -14.42
C VAL A 137 0.62 4.51 -13.76
N GLU A 138 0.97 3.53 -14.59
CA GLU A 138 1.51 2.25 -14.20
C GLU A 138 2.67 1.91 -15.13
N VAL A 139 3.84 1.64 -14.57
CA VAL A 139 5.04 1.27 -15.31
C VAL A 139 5.42 -0.16 -14.94
N PHE A 140 5.46 -1.03 -15.94
CA PHE A 140 5.95 -2.40 -15.83
C PHE A 140 7.44 -2.41 -16.16
N LEU A 141 8.25 -2.92 -15.23
CA LEU A 141 9.71 -2.99 -15.32
C LEU A 141 10.19 -4.43 -15.15
#